data_AF-A0A0C9VN29-F1
#
_entry.id   AF-A0A0C9VN29-F1
#
_cell.length_a   1.000
_cell.length_b   1.000
_cell.length_c   1.000
_cell.angle_alpha   90.00
_cell.angle_beta   90.00
_cell.angle_gamma   90.00
#
_symmetry.space_group_name_H-M   'P 1'
#
loop_
_entity.id
_entity.type
_entity.pdbx_description
1 polymer ?
#
loop_
_entity_poly.entity_id
_entity_poly.type
_entity_poly.pdbx_seq_one_letter_code
_entity_poly.pdbx_strand_id
1 'polypeptide(L)'
;MALVIPSITVANAATMLNAFLTFIQYTLGLALVAILIYILPTVNNANTWTVVSREIQASSWATLLQSDSAASRKASFRVKLFSKASIPTSILIAVTTIMTPLGLKEGPILHSATALHQASFLPDASPLALATSPRQKFTYGRTCGHMEPLPCPGNEDDRSTSVISPEVIQRFNSTPYGPFSMEFRQYFIGEFGAGYSTTSFPVIGTVESLILREDIFVVDGLIVDMGETPGLGLLNHTIPDHIPNGATWSQDVLWLEPVTSCVNTNLTIDYTLDNINFVRVPFNLTDRGGFVNLTKEYPSPEHNGQKPNLYQHAYTGVVLSNLAAMLTFNNMTRNESFTGKTFSLQNSDIDYIVPGKVTNFNLVPYLRNATAFNEVVMDSVDSNLFCRGFGGADLASITNISVQCGLFLGPPRRTDGGDPRVPAENSTWTQSLHGCATASRASIQRVQFFLNETRDFSGIRVVSRNLTGPFLWAVEKTDLNISDVDLLWGVVDQKYEEDPTLATTQNDYFYLP
;
A
#
# COMPACT_ATOMS: atom_id res chain seq x y z
N MET A 1 11.98 39.29 15.41
CA MET A 1 10.64 39.59 14.86
C MET A 1 10.66 39.12 13.42
N ALA A 2 10.29 37.86 13.17
CA ALA A 2 10.21 37.31 11.83
C ALA A 2 8.88 37.77 11.23
N LEU A 3 8.94 38.55 10.15
CA LEU A 3 7.76 38.96 9.41
C LEU A 3 7.22 37.72 8.68
N VAL A 4 6.17 37.10 9.24
CA VAL A 4 5.45 36.02 8.57
C VAL A 4 4.63 36.67 7.46
N ILE A 5 5.08 36.53 6.22
CA ILE A 5 4.32 36.96 5.04
C ILE A 5 3.32 35.83 4.76
N PRO A 6 1.99 36.08 4.82
CA PRO A 6 1.00 35.07 4.44
C PRO A 6 1.18 34.70 2.96
N SER A 7 0.80 33.47 2.59
CA SER A 7 0.84 32.98 1.21
C SER A 7 0.08 33.93 0.29
N ILE A 8 0.83 34.73 -0.48
CA ILE A 8 0.26 35.62 -1.49
C ILE A 8 -0.18 34.73 -2.66
N THR A 9 -1.49 34.58 -2.85
CA THR A 9 -2.03 33.86 -4.02
C THR A 9 -1.64 34.59 -5.30
N VAL A 10 -1.59 33.86 -6.42
CA VAL A 10 -1.30 34.45 -7.74
C VAL A 10 -2.24 35.63 -8.05
N ALA A 11 -3.51 35.52 -7.64
CA ALA A 11 -4.50 36.59 -7.77
C ALA A 11 -4.13 37.85 -6.95
N ASN A 12 -3.65 37.68 -5.72
CA ASN A 12 -3.24 38.80 -4.87
C ASN A 12 -1.97 39.48 -5.42
N ALA A 13 -1.00 38.72 -5.92
CA ALA A 13 0.20 39.30 -6.54
C ALA A 13 -0.14 40.06 -7.84
N ALA A 14 -1.01 39.50 -8.68
CA ALA A 14 -1.47 40.12 -9.93
C ALA A 14 -2.20 41.45 -9.67
N THR A 15 -3.07 41.49 -8.66
CA THR A 15 -3.82 42.70 -8.30
C THR A 15 -2.91 43.79 -7.73
N MET A 16 -1.93 43.45 -6.90
CA MET A 16 -0.94 44.40 -6.38
C MET A 16 -0.07 45.01 -7.50
N LEU A 17 0.39 44.19 -8.44
CA LEU A 17 1.15 44.65 -9.61
C LEU A 17 0.33 45.58 -10.49
N ASN A 18 -0.93 45.24 -10.76
CA ASN A 18 -1.84 46.09 -11.53
C ASN A 18 -2.12 47.43 -10.83
N ALA A 19 -2.32 47.43 -9.51
CA ALA A 19 -2.51 48.65 -8.75
C ALA A 19 -1.28 49.57 -8.81
N PHE A 20 -0.07 49.01 -8.68
CA PHE A 20 1.18 49.76 -8.75
C PHE A 20 1.44 50.36 -10.14
N LEU A 21 1.21 49.58 -11.19
CA LEU A 21 1.34 50.07 -12.57
C LEU A 21 0.34 51.18 -12.90
N THR A 22 -0.90 51.06 -12.40
CA THR A 22 -1.94 52.09 -12.56
C THR A 22 -1.55 53.38 -11.81
N PHE A 23 -0.97 53.25 -10.62
CA PHE A 23 -0.47 54.39 -9.84
C PHE A 23 0.67 55.12 -10.56
N ILE A 24 1.65 54.38 -11.11
CA ILE A 24 2.73 54.96 -11.93
C ILE A 24 2.15 55.66 -13.16
N GLN A 25 1.17 55.05 -13.83
CA GLN A 25 0.52 55.63 -15.01
C GLN A 25 -0.14 56.97 -14.70
N TYR A 26 -0.87 57.06 -13.58
CA TYR A 26 -1.54 58.30 -13.18
C TYR A 26 -0.53 59.39 -12.76
N THR A 27 0.50 59.02 -11.99
CA THR A 27 1.49 59.98 -11.45
C THR A 27 2.46 60.49 -12.52
N LEU A 28 2.87 59.66 -13.47
CA LEU A 28 3.76 60.07 -14.56
C LEU A 28 3.11 61.15 -15.45
N GLY A 29 1.82 61.00 -15.75
CA GLY A 29 1.07 61.99 -16.54
C GLY A 29 0.97 63.36 -15.84
N LEU A 30 0.83 63.37 -14.51
CA LEU A 30 0.82 64.60 -13.72
C LEU A 30 2.22 65.23 -13.59
N ALA A 31 3.25 64.40 -13.40
CA ALA A 31 4.62 64.84 -13.20
C ALA A 31 5.20 65.51 -14.46
N LEU A 32 4.90 64.99 -15.65
CA LEU A 32 5.37 65.57 -16.92
C LEU A 32 4.89 67.01 -17.11
N VAL A 33 3.66 67.33 -16.71
CA VAL A 33 3.11 68.69 -16.78
C VAL A 33 3.74 69.61 -15.74
N ALA A 34 4.00 69.11 -14.52
CA ALA A 34 4.71 69.87 -13.50
C ALA A 34 6.15 70.21 -13.93
N ILE A 35 6.84 69.26 -14.57
CA ILE A 35 8.18 69.47 -15.15
C ILE A 35 8.13 70.48 -16.29
N LEU A 36 7.10 70.42 -17.15
CA LEU A 36 6.91 71.39 -18.23
C LEU A 36 6.76 72.83 -17.71
N ILE A 37 6.01 73.03 -16.62
CA ILE A 37 5.86 74.33 -15.96
C ILE A 37 7.17 74.78 -15.30
N TYR A 38 7.91 73.85 -14.68
CA TYR A 38 9.19 74.16 -14.04
C TYR A 38 10.27 74.61 -15.03
N ILE A 39 10.32 74.01 -16.21
CA ILE A 39 11.31 74.32 -17.26
C ILE A 39 10.95 75.64 -17.99
N LEU A 40 9.75 76.18 -17.80
CA LEU A 40 9.31 77.38 -18.51
C LEU A 40 10.06 78.63 -18.03
N PRO A 41 10.72 79.39 -18.92
CA PRO A 41 11.35 80.68 -18.57
C PRO A 41 10.35 81.69 -18.02
N THR A 42 10.80 82.69 -17.26
CA THR A 42 9.91 83.72 -16.67
C THR A 42 9.32 84.69 -17.70
N VAL A 43 9.92 84.79 -18.89
CA VAL A 43 9.42 85.61 -20.00
C VAL A 43 9.26 84.73 -21.23
N ASN A 44 8.02 84.57 -21.70
CA ASN A 44 7.69 83.71 -22.83
C ASN A 44 6.85 84.46 -23.86
N ASN A 45 7.05 84.11 -25.13
CA ASN A 45 6.21 84.61 -26.21
C ASN A 45 4.78 84.06 -26.08
N ALA A 46 3.80 84.82 -26.56
CA ALA A 46 2.37 84.43 -26.51
C ALA A 46 2.14 83.01 -27.08
N ASN A 47 2.85 82.65 -28.15
CA ASN A 47 2.77 81.32 -28.76
C ASN A 47 3.23 80.18 -27.82
N THR A 48 4.25 80.41 -26.99
CA THR A 48 4.72 79.41 -26.02
C THR A 48 3.67 79.18 -24.94
N TRP A 49 3.03 80.25 -24.46
CA TRP A 49 1.92 80.18 -23.52
C TRP A 49 0.70 79.44 -24.08
N THR A 50 0.37 79.62 -25.36
CA THR A 50 -0.72 78.88 -26.01
C THR A 50 -0.43 77.38 -26.08
N VAL A 51 0.83 76.99 -26.33
CA VAL A 51 1.22 75.57 -26.37
C VAL A 51 1.17 74.94 -24.98
N VAL A 52 1.71 75.62 -23.97
CA VAL A 52 1.69 75.14 -22.58
C VAL A 52 0.26 75.01 -22.07
N SER A 53 -0.59 76.01 -22.33
CA SER A 53 -2.00 75.97 -21.96
C SER A 53 -2.72 74.78 -22.60
N ARG A 54 -2.43 74.45 -23.86
CA ARG A 54 -3.00 73.27 -24.54
C ARG A 54 -2.52 71.95 -23.93
N GLU A 55 -1.25 71.84 -23.54
CA GLU A 55 -0.73 70.61 -22.90
C GLU A 55 -1.28 70.44 -21.48
N ILE A 56 -1.49 71.52 -20.74
CA ILE A 56 -2.16 71.50 -19.43
C ILE A 56 -3.61 71.05 -19.60
N GLN A 57 -4.33 71.60 -20.59
CA GLN A 57 -5.73 71.24 -20.89
C GLN A 57 -5.90 69.82 -21.42
N ALA A 58 -4.90 69.28 -22.13
CA ALA A 58 -4.91 67.91 -22.61
C ALA A 58 -4.55 66.87 -21.52
N SER A 59 -4.13 67.33 -20.34
CA SER A 59 -3.75 66.47 -19.21
C SER A 59 -4.86 66.37 -18.16
N SER A 60 -4.72 65.41 -17.24
CA SER A 60 -5.62 65.24 -16.10
C SER A 60 -5.67 66.46 -15.16
N TRP A 61 -4.74 67.43 -15.30
CA TRP A 61 -4.77 68.69 -14.57
C TRP A 61 -5.98 69.55 -14.92
N ALA A 62 -6.47 69.55 -16.16
CA ALA A 62 -7.64 70.33 -16.54
C ALA A 62 -8.92 69.82 -15.83
N THR A 63 -9.01 68.51 -15.63
CA THR A 63 -10.09 67.87 -14.88
C THR A 63 -9.95 68.09 -13.37
N LEU A 64 -8.71 68.03 -12.85
CA LEU A 64 -8.42 68.29 -11.43
C LEU A 64 -8.64 69.76 -11.05
N LEU A 65 -8.36 70.69 -11.97
CA LEU A 65 -8.51 72.14 -11.81
C LEU A 65 -9.82 72.69 -12.41
N GLN A 66 -10.72 71.83 -12.90
CA GLN A 66 -12.03 72.19 -13.48
C GLN A 66 -11.99 73.34 -14.50
N SER A 67 -11.00 73.34 -15.39
CA SER A 67 -10.77 74.44 -16.34
C SER A 67 -10.73 73.93 -17.78
N ASP A 68 -11.91 73.63 -18.31
CA ASP A 68 -12.07 73.17 -19.70
C ASP A 68 -12.36 74.36 -20.63
N SER A 69 -11.55 74.57 -21.66
CA SER A 69 -11.84 75.54 -22.73
C SER A 69 -11.25 75.08 -24.06
N ALA A 70 -12.08 74.38 -24.83
CA ALA A 70 -11.72 73.86 -26.15
C ALA A 70 -11.67 74.96 -27.22
N ALA A 71 -10.57 75.01 -28.00
CA ALA A 71 -10.57 75.25 -29.45
C ALA A 71 -9.15 75.12 -30.04
N SER A 72 -8.83 74.00 -30.71
CA SER A 72 -7.56 73.84 -31.43
C SER A 72 -7.74 73.91 -32.94
N ARG A 73 -7.34 75.03 -33.58
CA ARG A 73 -7.18 75.10 -35.04
C ARG A 73 -5.93 75.88 -35.42
N LYS A 74 -5.00 75.16 -36.06
CA LYS A 74 -3.69 75.54 -36.67
C LYS A 74 -2.46 75.44 -35.75
N ALA A 75 -1.93 74.23 -35.58
CA ALA A 75 -0.61 73.96 -34.98
C ALA A 75 0.33 73.24 -35.97
N SER A 76 1.65 73.50 -35.85
CA SER A 76 2.71 73.00 -36.75
C SER A 76 2.97 71.48 -36.59
N PHE A 77 3.52 70.86 -37.62
CA PHE A 77 3.69 69.39 -37.72
C PHE A 77 4.54 68.78 -36.59
N ARG A 78 5.60 69.46 -36.15
CA ARG A 78 6.46 68.99 -35.04
C ARG A 78 5.70 68.93 -33.71
N VAL A 79 4.75 69.83 -33.51
CA VAL A 79 3.91 69.90 -32.31
C VAL A 79 2.77 68.86 -32.38
N LYS A 80 2.26 68.54 -33.57
CA LYS A 80 1.31 67.44 -33.79
C LYS A 80 1.95 66.05 -33.59
N LEU A 81 3.25 65.91 -33.83
CA LEU A 81 3.99 64.66 -33.63
C LEU A 81 4.12 64.32 -32.13
N PHE A 82 4.48 65.30 -31.30
CA PHE A 82 4.57 65.12 -29.85
C PHE A 82 3.20 64.93 -29.19
N SER A 83 2.17 65.67 -29.62
CA SER A 83 0.79 65.48 -29.14
C SER A 83 0.22 64.08 -29.47
N LYS A 84 0.72 63.42 -30.52
CA LYS A 84 0.33 62.04 -30.87
C LYS A 84 1.22 60.97 -30.21
N ALA A 85 2.30 61.33 -29.52
CA ALA A 85 3.18 60.39 -28.83
C ALA A 85 2.61 59.90 -27.48
N SER A 86 1.64 60.61 -26.90
CA SER A 86 0.95 60.14 -25.68
C SER A 86 0.14 58.87 -25.94
N ILE A 87 -0.50 58.76 -27.12
CA ILE A 87 -1.32 57.62 -27.53
C ILE A 87 -0.54 56.29 -27.57
N PRO A 88 0.59 56.15 -28.29
CA PRO A 88 1.35 54.90 -28.30
C PRO A 88 1.95 54.57 -26.94
N THR A 89 2.28 55.57 -26.12
CA THR A 89 2.80 55.35 -24.76
C THR A 89 1.71 54.77 -23.85
N SER A 90 0.48 55.29 -23.91
CA SER A 90 -0.65 54.72 -23.18
C SER A 90 -1.02 53.32 -23.65
N ILE A 91 -0.90 53.04 -24.96
CA ILE A 91 -1.13 51.69 -25.50
C ILE A 91 -0.06 50.71 -25.00
N LEU A 92 1.23 51.09 -25.01
CA LEU A 92 2.31 50.24 -24.50
C LEU A 92 2.09 49.90 -23.03
N ILE A 93 1.69 50.88 -22.23
CA ILE A 93 1.43 50.70 -20.79
C ILE A 93 0.23 49.78 -20.57
N ALA A 94 -0.86 49.96 -21.32
CA ALA A 94 -2.05 49.09 -21.23
C ALA A 94 -1.74 47.64 -21.65
N VAL A 95 -0.89 47.44 -22.65
CA VAL A 95 -0.44 46.08 -23.02
C VAL A 95 0.45 45.48 -21.92
N THR A 96 1.30 46.30 -21.30
CA THR A 96 2.20 45.85 -20.23
C THR A 96 1.42 45.44 -18.97
N THR A 97 0.35 46.15 -18.60
CA THR A 97 -0.52 45.77 -17.46
C THR A 97 -1.29 44.48 -17.71
N ILE A 98 -1.66 44.19 -18.97
CA ILE A 98 -2.33 42.94 -19.32
C ILE A 98 -1.33 41.78 -19.34
N MET A 99 -0.11 41.98 -19.84
CA MET A 99 0.88 40.91 -20.07
C MET A 99 1.63 40.46 -18.81
N THR A 100 1.92 41.38 -17.87
CA THR A 100 2.71 41.06 -16.66
C THR A 100 2.10 39.99 -15.74
N PRO A 101 0.76 39.86 -15.56
CA PRO A 101 0.19 38.83 -14.71
C PRO A 101 0.16 37.42 -15.33
N LEU A 102 0.23 37.30 -16.67
CA LEU A 102 0.16 35.98 -17.34
C LEU A 102 1.39 35.09 -17.09
N GLY A 103 2.49 35.68 -16.62
CA GLY A 103 3.72 34.95 -16.30
C GLY A 103 3.78 34.37 -14.88
N LEU A 104 2.81 34.69 -14.01
CA LEU A 104 2.81 34.19 -12.63
C LEU A 104 2.38 32.73 -12.60
N LYS A 105 3.23 31.88 -12.04
CA LYS A 105 2.93 30.48 -11.75
C LYS A 105 3.03 30.27 -10.24
N GLU A 106 2.26 29.32 -9.73
CA GLU A 106 2.48 28.83 -8.36
C GLU A 106 3.89 28.24 -8.29
N GLY A 107 4.66 28.75 -7.34
CA GLY A 107 6.00 28.25 -7.07
C GLY A 107 5.95 26.86 -6.43
N PRO A 108 7.08 26.12 -6.42
CA PRO A 108 7.17 24.86 -5.69
C PRO A 108 6.90 25.09 -4.20
N ILE A 109 6.27 24.10 -3.54
CA ILE A 109 6.00 24.13 -2.10
C ILE A 109 7.33 24.29 -1.36
N LEU A 110 7.53 25.44 -0.72
CA LEU A 110 8.70 25.70 0.12
C LEU A 110 8.54 24.92 1.42
N HIS A 111 9.27 23.81 1.53
CA HIS A 111 9.34 23.05 2.77
C HIS A 111 10.12 23.87 3.78
N SER A 112 9.53 24.08 4.97
CA SER A 112 10.30 24.61 6.10
C SER A 112 11.42 23.64 6.47
N ALA A 113 12.45 24.14 7.14
CA ALA A 113 13.48 23.28 7.71
C ALA A 113 12.85 22.20 8.62
N THR A 114 13.43 21.00 8.61
CA THR A 114 12.98 19.88 9.45
C THR A 114 12.98 20.31 10.92
N ALA A 115 11.84 20.18 11.58
CA ALA A 115 11.66 20.51 12.99
C ALA A 115 11.13 19.30 13.75
N LEU A 116 11.57 19.14 15.00
CA LEU A 116 10.99 18.16 15.91
C LEU A 116 9.63 18.67 16.38
N HIS A 117 8.58 17.92 16.04
CA HIS A 117 7.23 18.15 16.55
C HIS A 117 6.84 17.01 17.48
N GLN A 118 6.06 17.34 18.52
CA GLN A 118 5.35 16.30 19.28
C GLN A 118 4.32 15.67 18.37
N ALA A 119 4.16 14.35 18.44
CA ALA A 119 3.13 13.63 17.72
C ALA A 119 2.18 13.00 18.74
N SER A 120 0.89 13.02 18.42
CA SER A 120 -0.12 12.37 19.25
C SER A 120 -0.98 11.42 18.42
N PHE A 121 -1.45 10.36 19.09
CA PHE A 121 -2.32 9.36 18.49
C PHE A 121 -3.58 10.00 17.93
N LEU A 122 -3.95 9.61 16.71
CA LEU A 122 -5.22 10.00 16.11
C LEU A 122 -6.09 8.75 15.92
N PRO A 123 -7.25 8.65 16.62
CA PRO A 123 -8.14 7.52 16.44
C PRO A 123 -8.78 7.56 15.05
N ASP A 124 -8.84 6.40 14.40
CA ASP A 124 -9.59 6.22 13.16
C ASP A 124 -11.09 6.09 13.50
N ALA A 125 -11.92 6.86 12.81
CA ALA A 125 -13.38 6.83 12.92
C ALA A 125 -14.05 6.08 11.75
N SER A 126 -13.28 5.41 10.90
CA SER A 126 -13.77 4.64 9.76
C SER A 126 -14.65 3.46 10.20
N PRO A 127 -15.51 2.94 9.30
CA PRO A 127 -16.27 1.72 9.56
C PRO A 127 -15.39 0.50 9.89
N LEU A 128 -14.14 0.47 9.43
CA LEU A 128 -13.17 -0.59 9.74
C LEU A 128 -12.67 -0.47 11.18
N ALA A 129 -12.39 0.75 11.65
CA ALA A 129 -12.00 0.99 13.04
C ALA A 129 -13.15 0.72 14.01
N LEU A 130 -14.38 1.11 13.68
CA LEU A 130 -15.57 0.82 14.50
C LEU A 130 -15.87 -0.68 14.61
N ALA A 131 -15.46 -1.46 13.62
CA ALA A 131 -15.54 -2.92 13.62
C ALA A 131 -14.38 -3.61 14.37
N THR A 132 -13.35 -2.85 14.77
CA THR A 132 -12.20 -3.36 15.50
C THR A 132 -12.46 -3.37 17.01
N SER A 133 -12.14 -4.48 17.69
CA SER A 133 -12.35 -4.60 19.12
C SER A 133 -11.43 -3.66 19.94
N PRO A 134 -11.94 -3.01 21.00
CA PRO A 134 -11.13 -2.16 21.87
C PRO A 134 -10.18 -2.97 22.76
N ARG A 135 -9.02 -2.41 23.10
CA ARG A 135 -7.90 -3.13 23.76
C ARG A 135 -7.98 -3.24 25.29
N GLN A 136 -8.92 -2.54 25.94
CA GLN A 136 -8.90 -2.26 27.38
C GLN A 136 -9.10 -3.47 28.31
N LYS A 137 -9.39 -4.67 27.78
CA LYS A 137 -9.68 -5.88 28.56
C LYS A 137 -8.84 -7.10 28.18
N PHE A 138 -7.81 -6.89 27.36
CA PHE A 138 -6.98 -7.98 26.88
C PHE A 138 -5.59 -7.91 27.51
N THR A 139 -5.03 -9.07 27.80
CA THR A 139 -3.64 -9.21 28.24
C THR A 139 -2.80 -9.75 27.08
N TYR A 140 -1.57 -9.27 27.00
CA TYR A 140 -0.58 -9.82 26.08
C TYR A 140 -0.01 -11.10 26.69
N GLY A 141 -0.04 -12.17 25.94
CA GLY A 141 0.41 -13.49 26.38
C GLY A 141 0.45 -14.44 25.20
N ARG A 142 0.89 -15.66 25.45
CA ARG A 142 0.86 -16.76 24.48
C ARG A 142 0.32 -18.01 25.16
N THR A 143 0.24 -19.12 24.45
CA THR A 143 -0.07 -20.42 25.06
C THR A 143 0.96 -21.44 24.60
N CYS A 144 1.55 -22.17 25.54
CA CYS A 144 2.50 -23.23 25.24
C CYS A 144 1.96 -24.61 25.63
N GLY A 145 2.19 -25.58 24.76
CA GLY A 145 1.66 -26.94 24.85
C GLY A 145 0.31 -27.10 24.15
N HIS A 146 0.28 -27.87 23.07
CA HIS A 146 -0.93 -28.15 22.27
C HIS A 146 -1.85 -29.15 22.96
N MET A 147 -1.29 -30.30 23.37
CA MET A 147 -2.03 -31.42 23.96
C MET A 147 -1.93 -31.45 25.48
N GLU A 148 -0.76 -31.07 26.01
CA GLU A 148 -0.47 -31.00 27.43
C GLU A 148 0.12 -29.63 27.74
N PRO A 149 -0.24 -28.99 28.87
CA PRO A 149 0.31 -27.69 29.24
C PRO A 149 1.84 -27.78 29.43
N LEU A 150 2.59 -26.97 28.68
CA LEU A 150 4.05 -26.88 28.78
C LEU A 150 4.47 -25.46 29.23
N PRO A 151 5.58 -25.33 30.00
CA PRO A 151 6.12 -24.02 30.32
C PRO A 151 6.59 -23.32 29.05
N CYS A 152 6.24 -22.05 28.90
CA CYS A 152 6.75 -21.25 27.79
C CYS A 152 8.24 -20.95 27.94
N PRO A 153 8.98 -20.76 26.83
CA PRO A 153 10.39 -20.43 26.91
C PRO A 153 10.64 -19.18 27.77
N GLY A 154 11.70 -19.24 28.60
CA GLY A 154 12.04 -18.22 29.59
C GLY A 154 11.30 -18.31 30.92
N ASN A 155 10.36 -19.25 31.10
CA ASN A 155 9.55 -19.44 32.32
C ASN A 155 9.55 -20.90 32.81
N GLU A 156 10.71 -21.57 32.72
CA GLU A 156 10.87 -23.00 33.03
C GLU A 156 10.45 -23.38 34.46
N ASP A 157 10.58 -22.44 35.42
CA ASP A 157 10.31 -22.69 36.84
C ASP A 157 8.84 -22.42 37.27
N ASP A 158 8.06 -21.68 36.48
CA ASP A 158 6.82 -21.04 36.98
C ASP A 158 5.52 -21.84 36.70
N ARG A 159 5.62 -23.02 36.04
CA ARG A 159 4.47 -23.83 35.53
C ARG A 159 3.43 -23.06 34.71
N SER A 160 3.70 -21.79 34.41
CA SER A 160 2.80 -20.91 33.71
C SER A 160 2.94 -21.15 32.21
N THR A 161 1.84 -21.53 31.58
CA THR A 161 1.81 -21.86 30.15
C THR A 161 1.52 -20.66 29.27
N SER A 162 1.46 -19.45 29.84
CA SER A 162 1.03 -18.26 29.11
C SER A 162 1.80 -16.97 29.35
N VAL A 163 2.54 -16.90 30.44
CA VAL A 163 3.32 -15.72 30.78
C VAL A 163 4.49 -15.64 29.81
N ILE A 164 4.84 -14.42 29.40
CA ILE A 164 6.06 -14.14 28.67
C ILE A 164 7.07 -13.64 29.69
N SER A 165 8.26 -14.25 29.69
CA SER A 165 9.33 -13.90 30.61
C SER A 165 9.71 -12.41 30.49
N PRO A 166 9.90 -11.68 31.61
CA PRO A 166 10.35 -10.29 31.57
C PRO A 166 11.65 -10.08 30.78
N GLU A 167 12.54 -11.07 30.77
CA GLU A 167 13.79 -11.01 30.00
C GLU A 167 13.52 -11.04 28.49
N VAL A 168 12.58 -11.89 28.04
CA VAL A 168 12.19 -11.98 26.64
C VAL A 168 11.57 -10.66 26.18
N ILE A 169 10.70 -10.06 27.01
CA ILE A 169 10.16 -8.72 26.76
C ILE A 169 11.28 -7.69 26.62
N GLN A 170 12.25 -7.69 27.54
CA GLN A 170 13.36 -6.74 27.51
C GLN A 170 14.21 -6.86 26.24
N ARG A 171 14.52 -8.08 25.79
CA ARG A 171 15.32 -8.33 24.57
C ARG A 171 14.62 -7.81 23.33
N PHE A 172 13.36 -8.17 23.13
CA PHE A 172 12.58 -7.75 21.96
C PHE A 172 12.13 -6.28 22.01
N ASN A 173 12.07 -5.65 23.18
CA ASN A 173 11.82 -4.21 23.33
C ASN A 173 13.11 -3.36 23.22
N SER A 174 14.22 -3.98 22.82
CA SER A 174 15.49 -3.26 22.60
C SER A 174 15.46 -2.35 21.38
N THR A 175 14.55 -2.60 20.43
CA THR A 175 14.29 -1.73 19.27
C THR A 175 12.81 -1.38 19.21
N PRO A 176 12.42 -0.26 18.56
CA PRO A 176 11.02 0.11 18.39
C PRO A 176 10.26 -0.79 17.39
N TYR A 177 10.91 -1.79 16.79
CA TYR A 177 10.35 -2.69 15.78
C TYR A 177 10.14 -4.12 16.30
N GLY A 178 10.21 -4.30 17.62
CA GLY A 178 9.93 -5.57 18.26
C GLY A 178 8.43 -5.88 18.33
N PRO A 179 8.06 -7.16 18.54
CA PRO A 179 6.67 -7.62 18.59
C PRO A 179 5.82 -6.90 19.65
N PHE A 180 6.45 -6.43 20.74
CA PHE A 180 5.79 -5.70 21.81
C PHE A 180 5.50 -4.24 21.47
N SER A 181 6.46 -3.55 20.85
CA SER A 181 6.29 -2.16 20.39
C SER A 181 5.25 -2.06 19.28
N MET A 182 5.15 -3.12 18.49
CA MET A 182 4.23 -3.26 17.38
C MET A 182 2.80 -3.62 17.78
N GLU A 183 2.59 -4.04 19.04
CA GLU A 183 1.29 -4.42 19.57
C GLU A 183 0.54 -5.43 18.68
N PHE A 184 1.28 -6.41 18.13
CA PHE A 184 0.73 -7.43 17.23
C PHE A 184 -0.40 -8.21 17.92
N ARG A 185 -1.54 -8.31 17.23
CA ARG A 185 -2.84 -8.66 17.81
C ARG A 185 -3.01 -10.19 17.99
N GLN A 186 -2.49 -10.75 19.08
CA GLN A 186 -3.03 -11.97 19.69
C GLN A 186 -3.43 -11.63 21.12
N TYR A 187 -4.73 -11.50 21.32
CA TYR A 187 -5.33 -11.13 22.59
C TYR A 187 -6.13 -12.30 23.12
N PHE A 188 -5.97 -12.61 24.41
CA PHE A 188 -6.67 -13.69 25.08
C PHE A 188 -7.58 -13.12 26.17
N ILE A 189 -8.71 -13.79 26.41
CA ILE A 189 -9.52 -13.57 27.61
C ILE A 189 -9.07 -14.60 28.64
N GLY A 190 -8.47 -14.13 29.74
CA GLY A 190 -8.10 -14.99 30.85
C GLY A 190 -7.40 -14.24 31.97
N GLU A 191 -7.49 -14.78 33.18
CA GLU A 191 -6.56 -14.48 34.27
C GLU A 191 -5.29 -15.33 34.09
N PHE A 192 -4.13 -14.78 34.48
CA PHE A 192 -2.84 -15.45 34.41
C PHE A 192 -2.87 -16.83 35.10
N GLY A 193 -2.41 -17.89 34.42
CA GLY A 193 -1.87 -19.09 35.08
C GLY A 193 -2.66 -20.41 34.96
N ALA A 194 -3.92 -20.42 34.54
CA ALA A 194 -4.63 -21.63 34.07
C ALA A 194 -6.11 -21.30 33.79
N GLY A 195 -6.56 -21.50 32.55
CA GLY A 195 -7.96 -21.31 32.16
C GLY A 195 -8.13 -20.28 31.05
N TYR A 196 -7.68 -20.63 29.85
CA TYR A 196 -7.92 -19.81 28.66
C TYR A 196 -9.19 -20.28 27.98
N SER A 197 -10.13 -19.36 27.77
CA SER A 197 -11.14 -19.52 26.75
C SER A 197 -10.68 -18.71 25.55
N THR A 198 -10.21 -19.39 24.50
CA THR A 198 -10.03 -18.78 23.18
C THR A 198 -11.40 -18.49 22.59
N THR A 199 -12.08 -17.49 23.13
CA THR A 199 -13.26 -16.94 22.47
C THR A 199 -12.75 -16.01 21.38
N SER A 200 -12.59 -16.58 20.19
CA SER A 200 -12.69 -15.80 18.96
C SER A 200 -14.05 -15.12 18.98
N PHE A 201 -14.09 -13.86 19.44
CA PHE A 201 -15.32 -13.07 19.32
C PHE A 201 -15.70 -13.02 17.84
N PRO A 202 -16.99 -13.16 17.49
CA PRO A 202 -17.44 -12.85 16.16
C PRO A 202 -17.08 -11.38 15.90
N VAL A 203 -16.04 -11.17 15.12
CA VAL A 203 -15.71 -9.86 14.57
C VAL A 203 -16.88 -9.52 13.65
N ILE A 204 -17.63 -8.48 13.99
CA ILE A 204 -18.63 -7.93 13.08
C ILE A 204 -17.84 -7.29 11.93
N GLY A 205 -17.57 -8.08 10.89
CA GLY A 205 -16.92 -7.60 9.69
C GLY A 205 -17.84 -6.64 8.95
N THR A 206 -17.44 -5.38 8.84
CA THR A 206 -18.03 -4.46 7.86
C THR A 206 -17.51 -4.85 6.47
N VAL A 207 -18.42 -5.08 5.53
CA VAL A 207 -18.08 -5.54 4.18
C VAL A 207 -17.74 -4.33 3.31
N GLU A 208 -16.60 -3.69 3.56
CA GLU A 208 -16.01 -2.84 2.55
C GLU A 208 -15.27 -3.73 1.54
N SER A 209 -15.66 -3.66 0.27
CA SER A 209 -14.96 -4.40 -0.78
C SER A 209 -13.67 -3.67 -1.16
N LEU A 210 -12.53 -4.31 -0.89
CA LEU A 210 -11.20 -3.79 -1.23
C LEU A 210 -10.67 -4.34 -2.57
N ILE A 211 -11.47 -5.16 -3.28
CA ILE A 211 -11.02 -5.97 -4.43
C ILE A 211 -10.53 -5.13 -5.61
N LEU A 212 -11.05 -3.90 -5.78
CA LEU A 212 -10.73 -3.02 -6.90
C LEU A 212 -9.85 -1.82 -6.50
N ARG A 213 -9.31 -1.81 -5.28
CA ARG A 213 -8.39 -0.76 -4.85
C ARG A 213 -6.98 -1.09 -5.32
N GLU A 214 -6.29 -0.07 -5.83
CA GLU A 214 -4.89 -0.13 -6.28
C GLU A 214 -4.03 0.93 -5.57
N ASP A 215 -4.56 1.54 -4.50
CA ASP A 215 -3.94 2.61 -3.74
C ASP A 215 -3.43 2.16 -2.37
N ILE A 216 -2.59 3.00 -1.77
CA ILE A 216 -2.12 2.86 -0.39
C ILE A 216 -3.00 3.72 0.50
N PHE A 217 -3.59 3.10 1.52
CA PHE A 217 -4.43 3.80 2.48
C PHE A 217 -4.10 3.37 3.91
N VAL A 218 -4.49 4.22 4.86
CA VAL A 218 -4.30 3.96 6.29
C VAL A 218 -5.63 3.59 6.95
N VAL A 219 -5.58 2.68 7.91
CA VAL A 219 -6.69 2.30 8.80
C VAL A 219 -6.15 2.09 10.21
N ASP A 220 -7.00 2.00 11.23
CA ASP A 220 -6.53 1.83 12.60
C ASP A 220 -5.49 0.70 12.78
N GLY A 221 -4.27 1.08 13.15
CA GLY A 221 -3.15 0.16 13.40
C GLY A 221 -2.45 -0.38 12.14
N LEU A 222 -2.90 -0.04 10.93
CA LEU A 222 -2.36 -0.59 9.67
C LEU A 222 -2.18 0.47 8.58
N ILE A 223 -1.22 0.20 7.71
CA ILE A 223 -1.06 0.80 6.39
C ILE A 223 -1.28 -0.32 5.39
N VAL A 224 -2.26 -0.18 4.51
CA VAL A 224 -2.61 -1.22 3.53
C VAL A 224 -2.19 -0.74 2.15
N ASP A 225 -1.34 -1.53 1.50
CA ASP A 225 -0.97 -1.32 0.11
C ASP A 225 -1.57 -2.43 -0.76
N MET A 226 -2.42 -2.02 -1.70
CA MET A 226 -3.07 -2.90 -2.67
C MET A 226 -2.54 -2.67 -4.10
N GLY A 227 -1.46 -1.90 -4.25
CA GLY A 227 -0.83 -1.58 -5.53
C GLY A 227 0.08 -2.70 -6.05
N GLU A 228 1.13 -2.31 -6.78
CA GLU A 228 2.03 -3.26 -7.46
C GLU A 228 2.85 -4.14 -6.50
N THR A 229 3.14 -3.65 -5.29
CA THR A 229 3.84 -4.46 -4.27
C THR A 229 3.02 -4.51 -2.98
N PRO A 230 2.04 -5.44 -2.94
CA PRO A 230 1.03 -5.45 -1.91
C PRO A 230 1.64 -5.84 -0.57
N GLY A 231 1.12 -5.24 0.50
CA GLY A 231 1.62 -5.53 1.83
C GLY A 231 0.93 -4.69 2.90
N LEU A 232 1.27 -4.99 4.14
CA LEU A 232 0.69 -4.42 5.34
C LEU A 232 1.79 -3.82 6.20
N GLY A 233 1.76 -2.50 6.39
CA GLY A 233 2.55 -1.83 7.41
C GLY A 233 1.83 -1.87 8.75
N LEU A 234 2.52 -2.28 9.81
CA LEU A 234 1.97 -2.30 11.17
C LEU A 234 2.35 -1.00 11.87
N LEU A 235 1.38 -0.11 12.09
CA LEU A 235 1.64 1.21 12.68
C LEU A 235 0.44 1.73 13.47
N ASN A 236 0.69 2.08 14.73
CA ASN A 236 -0.24 2.91 15.49
C ASN A 236 -0.08 4.39 15.07
N HIS A 237 -1.09 4.95 14.40
CA HIS A 237 -0.98 6.23 13.72
C HIS A 237 -0.80 7.40 14.69
N THR A 238 0.40 7.98 14.66
CA THR A 238 0.74 9.19 15.39
C THR A 238 1.04 10.31 14.39
N ILE A 239 0.39 11.45 14.57
CA ILE A 239 0.47 12.57 13.64
C ILE A 239 1.12 13.75 14.36
N PRO A 240 2.03 14.49 13.72
CA PRO A 240 2.58 15.71 14.29
C PRO A 240 1.48 16.69 14.73
N ASP A 241 1.60 17.22 15.95
CA ASP A 241 0.73 18.24 16.49
C ASP A 241 1.11 19.62 15.93
N HIS A 242 0.12 20.53 15.92
CA HIS A 242 0.28 21.94 15.49
C HIS A 242 0.78 22.08 14.04
N ILE A 243 0.01 21.55 13.08
CA ILE A 243 0.30 21.56 11.64
C ILE A 243 -0.60 22.52 10.83
N PRO A 244 -0.52 23.85 11.05
CA PRO A 244 -1.47 24.81 10.46
C PRO A 244 -1.45 24.84 8.93
N ASN A 245 -0.33 24.47 8.30
CA ASN A 245 -0.14 24.48 6.84
C ASN A 245 0.01 23.06 6.26
N GLY A 246 -0.37 22.03 7.03
CA GLY A 246 -0.07 20.64 6.72
C GLY A 246 1.37 20.24 7.09
N ALA A 247 1.68 18.95 6.95
CA ALA A 247 3.00 18.41 7.27
C ALA A 247 3.36 17.21 6.40
N THR A 248 4.66 17.02 6.21
CA THR A 248 5.25 15.79 5.70
C THR A 248 6.18 15.23 6.76
N TRP A 249 6.03 13.96 7.10
CA TRP A 249 6.90 13.29 8.07
C TRP A 249 7.24 11.87 7.60
N SER A 250 8.24 11.25 8.23
CA SER A 250 8.64 9.90 7.90
C SER A 250 8.74 9.05 9.16
N GLN A 251 8.40 7.78 9.02
CA GLN A 251 8.47 6.80 10.10
C GLN A 251 8.93 5.46 9.56
N ASP A 252 9.73 4.76 10.35
CA ASP A 252 10.13 3.39 10.05
C ASP A 252 9.03 2.45 10.56
N VAL A 253 8.52 1.61 9.67
CA VAL A 253 7.33 0.76 9.88
C VAL A 253 7.70 -0.68 9.57
N LEU A 254 7.27 -1.64 10.41
CA LEU A 254 7.35 -3.05 10.02
C LEU A 254 6.36 -3.32 8.91
N TRP A 255 6.87 -3.81 7.81
CA TRP A 255 6.12 -4.13 6.63
C TRP A 255 6.07 -5.65 6.40
N LEU A 256 4.87 -6.20 6.28
CA LEU A 256 4.62 -7.59 5.93
C LEU A 256 4.16 -7.68 4.50
N GLU A 257 4.83 -8.49 3.69
CA GLU A 257 4.42 -8.72 2.31
C GLU A 257 4.37 -10.23 2.00
N PRO A 258 3.33 -10.68 1.27
CA PRO A 258 3.24 -12.06 0.81
C PRO A 258 4.16 -12.25 -0.41
N VAL A 259 4.94 -13.33 -0.40
CA VAL A 259 5.69 -13.79 -1.56
C VAL A 259 5.09 -15.12 -1.99
N THR A 260 4.61 -15.20 -3.23
CA THR A 260 3.95 -16.38 -3.78
C THR A 260 4.67 -16.87 -5.03
N SER A 261 4.83 -18.19 -5.15
CA SER A 261 5.28 -18.86 -6.37
C SER A 261 4.30 -19.97 -6.73
N CYS A 262 3.90 -20.03 -7.99
CA CYS A 262 2.93 -21.01 -8.49
C CYS A 262 3.53 -21.89 -9.59
N VAL A 263 3.10 -23.15 -9.62
CA VAL A 263 3.48 -24.17 -10.59
C VAL A 263 2.21 -24.73 -11.23
N ASN A 264 2.18 -24.77 -12.56
CA ASN A 264 1.07 -25.38 -13.29
C ASN A 264 1.11 -26.90 -13.11
N THR A 265 -0.03 -27.50 -12.75
CA THR A 265 -0.13 -28.96 -12.60
C THR A 265 -0.15 -29.71 -13.93
N ASN A 266 -0.34 -28.99 -15.04
CA ASN A 266 -0.66 -29.54 -16.36
C ASN A 266 -1.91 -30.43 -16.32
N LEU A 267 -2.86 -30.12 -15.45
CA LEU A 267 -4.21 -30.68 -15.45
C LEU A 267 -5.22 -29.55 -15.65
N THR A 268 -6.28 -29.83 -16.41
CA THR A 268 -7.37 -28.86 -16.61
C THR A 268 -8.71 -29.45 -16.20
N ILE A 269 -9.60 -28.60 -15.71
CA ILE A 269 -11.02 -28.94 -15.53
C ILE A 269 -11.77 -28.43 -16.75
N ASP A 270 -12.31 -29.36 -17.53
CA ASP A 270 -13.06 -29.10 -18.75
C ASP A 270 -14.54 -29.35 -18.47
N TYR A 271 -15.39 -28.36 -18.71
CA TYR A 271 -16.81 -28.43 -18.38
C TYR A 271 -17.67 -27.68 -19.41
N THR A 272 -18.96 -27.96 -19.38
CA THR A 272 -19.95 -27.29 -20.22
C THR A 272 -20.98 -26.59 -19.35
N LEU A 273 -21.44 -25.41 -19.75
CA LEU A 273 -22.53 -24.73 -19.05
C LEU A 273 -23.88 -25.29 -19.50
N ASP A 274 -24.70 -25.71 -18.54
CA ASP A 274 -26.09 -26.12 -18.80
C ASP A 274 -27.00 -24.90 -18.98
N ASN A 275 -26.74 -23.83 -18.22
CA ASN A 275 -27.34 -22.50 -18.34
C ASN A 275 -26.30 -21.47 -17.86
N ILE A 276 -26.55 -20.16 -18.03
CA ILE A 276 -25.64 -19.04 -17.73
C ILE A 276 -25.03 -19.14 -16.31
N ASN A 277 -25.73 -19.76 -15.36
CA ASN A 277 -25.30 -19.87 -13.96
C ASN A 277 -24.90 -21.29 -13.50
N PHE A 278 -25.09 -22.32 -14.32
CA PHE A 278 -24.96 -23.72 -13.87
C PHE A 278 -24.01 -24.51 -14.75
N VAL A 279 -23.00 -25.09 -14.12
CA VAL A 279 -22.10 -26.06 -14.74
C VAL A 279 -22.84 -27.40 -14.87
N ARG A 280 -22.78 -28.00 -16.05
CA ARG A 280 -23.31 -29.35 -16.31
C ARG A 280 -22.39 -30.38 -15.67
N VAL A 281 -22.98 -31.29 -14.89
CA VAL A 281 -22.28 -32.43 -14.26
C VAL A 281 -22.60 -33.70 -15.07
N PRO A 282 -21.63 -34.60 -15.31
CA PRO A 282 -20.23 -34.53 -14.88
C PRO A 282 -19.40 -33.55 -15.71
N PHE A 283 -18.30 -33.05 -15.11
CA PHE A 283 -17.23 -32.35 -15.81
C PHE A 283 -15.98 -33.23 -15.84
N ASN A 284 -15.00 -32.90 -16.67
CA ASN A 284 -13.84 -33.74 -16.90
C ASN A 284 -12.56 -33.12 -16.34
N LEU A 285 -11.76 -33.92 -15.65
CA LEU A 285 -10.34 -33.62 -15.47
C LEU A 285 -9.59 -34.09 -16.71
N THR A 286 -8.82 -33.22 -17.34
CA THR A 286 -8.07 -33.54 -18.55
C THR A 286 -6.58 -33.47 -18.28
N ASP A 287 -5.86 -34.54 -18.61
CA ASP A 287 -4.41 -34.59 -18.51
C ASP A 287 -3.78 -33.79 -19.66
N ARG A 288 -3.07 -32.70 -19.33
CA ARG A 288 -2.27 -31.91 -20.28
C ARG A 288 -0.76 -32.18 -20.14
N GLY A 289 -0.38 -33.27 -19.48
CA GLY A 289 0.99 -33.59 -19.12
C GLY A 289 1.22 -33.79 -17.62
N GLY A 290 0.19 -33.60 -16.79
CA GLY A 290 0.28 -33.73 -15.34
C GLY A 290 0.41 -35.17 -14.85
N PHE A 291 -0.18 -36.15 -15.57
CA PHE A 291 -0.05 -37.57 -15.23
C PHE A 291 0.96 -38.28 -16.14
N VAL A 292 0.81 -38.16 -17.45
CA VAL A 292 1.68 -38.85 -18.42
C VAL A 292 3.16 -38.47 -18.27
N ASN A 293 3.47 -37.19 -18.00
CA ASN A 293 4.84 -36.69 -17.82
C ASN A 293 5.20 -36.44 -16.35
N LEU A 294 4.47 -37.05 -15.41
CA LEU A 294 4.82 -36.97 -14.00
C LEU A 294 6.28 -37.43 -13.80
N THR A 295 7.04 -36.78 -12.92
CA THR A 295 8.45 -37.13 -12.67
C THR A 295 8.59 -38.44 -11.90
N LYS A 296 9.58 -39.28 -12.24
CA LYS A 296 9.82 -40.57 -11.56
C LYS A 296 10.62 -40.39 -10.27
N GLU A 297 11.39 -39.32 -10.20
CA GLU A 297 12.22 -39.00 -9.05
C GLU A 297 11.39 -38.21 -8.04
N TYR A 298 11.52 -38.58 -6.76
CA TYR A 298 10.87 -37.85 -5.69
C TYR A 298 11.51 -36.45 -5.56
N PRO A 299 10.73 -35.36 -5.57
CA PRO A 299 11.28 -34.01 -5.40
C PRO A 299 12.04 -33.90 -4.07
N SER A 300 13.25 -33.33 -4.09
CA SER A 300 14.00 -33.12 -2.85
C SER A 300 13.26 -32.15 -1.93
N PRO A 301 13.18 -32.43 -0.62
CA PRO A 301 12.63 -31.50 0.35
C PRO A 301 13.53 -30.25 0.45
N GLU A 302 12.90 -29.09 0.64
CA GLU A 302 13.57 -27.79 0.68
C GLU A 302 13.60 -27.28 2.13
N HIS A 303 14.80 -27.08 2.69
CA HIS A 303 15.00 -26.62 4.07
C HIS A 303 16.01 -25.47 4.16
N ASN A 304 15.93 -24.51 3.24
CA ASN A 304 16.88 -23.39 3.17
C ASN A 304 16.60 -22.24 4.15
N GLY A 305 15.71 -22.47 5.13
CA GLY A 305 15.34 -21.52 6.18
C GLY A 305 15.02 -20.13 5.65
N GLN A 306 15.83 -19.15 6.04
CA GLN A 306 15.65 -17.73 5.71
C GLN A 306 15.97 -17.39 4.23
N LYS A 307 16.30 -18.37 3.38
CA LYS A 307 16.46 -18.23 1.93
C LYS A 307 15.60 -19.25 1.17
N PRO A 308 14.26 -19.19 1.30
CA PRO A 308 13.39 -20.23 0.80
C PRO A 308 13.26 -20.22 -0.72
N ASN A 309 13.20 -21.41 -1.32
CA ASN A 309 12.79 -21.58 -2.71
C ASN A 309 11.31 -21.97 -2.80
N LEU A 310 10.43 -20.97 -2.79
CA LEU A 310 8.97 -21.20 -2.86
C LEU A 310 8.53 -21.94 -4.12
N TYR A 311 9.27 -21.82 -5.22
CA TYR A 311 8.99 -22.61 -6.43
C TYR A 311 9.18 -24.10 -6.15
N GLN A 312 10.24 -24.49 -5.45
CA GLN A 312 10.49 -25.89 -5.10
C GLN A 312 9.41 -26.44 -4.16
N HIS A 313 8.98 -25.68 -3.16
CA HIS A 313 7.84 -26.03 -2.30
C HIS A 313 6.57 -26.29 -3.13
N ALA A 314 6.21 -25.34 -4.00
CA ALA A 314 5.05 -25.47 -4.89
C ALA A 314 5.19 -26.67 -5.85
N TYR A 315 6.36 -26.90 -6.42
CA TYR A 315 6.65 -28.01 -7.33
C TYR A 315 6.49 -29.36 -6.63
N THR A 316 7.07 -29.53 -5.44
CA THR A 316 6.92 -30.74 -4.63
C THR A 316 5.46 -31.01 -4.33
N GLY A 317 4.71 -29.97 -3.93
CA GLY A 317 3.27 -30.06 -3.74
C GLY A 317 2.54 -30.54 -5.00
N VAL A 318 2.76 -29.89 -6.14
CA VAL A 318 2.11 -30.24 -7.41
C VAL A 318 2.39 -31.69 -7.83
N VAL A 319 3.63 -32.15 -7.72
CA VAL A 319 4.00 -33.53 -8.09
C VAL A 319 3.26 -34.55 -7.22
N LEU A 320 3.23 -34.33 -5.90
CA LEU A 320 2.54 -35.24 -4.98
C LEU A 320 1.01 -35.17 -5.13
N SER A 321 0.47 -33.99 -5.40
CA SER A 321 -0.95 -33.78 -5.70
C SER A 321 -1.38 -34.53 -6.97
N ASN A 322 -0.61 -34.39 -8.05
CA ASN A 322 -0.84 -35.13 -9.30
C ASN A 322 -0.69 -36.65 -9.11
N LEU A 323 0.28 -37.09 -8.32
CA LEU A 323 0.45 -38.51 -7.99
C LEU A 323 -0.77 -39.04 -7.23
N ALA A 324 -1.22 -38.34 -6.19
CA ALA A 324 -2.40 -38.71 -5.42
C ALA A 324 -3.64 -38.79 -6.32
N ALA A 325 -3.83 -37.81 -7.19
CA ALA A 325 -4.93 -37.78 -8.13
C ALA A 325 -4.90 -38.94 -9.13
N MET A 326 -3.72 -39.25 -9.68
CA MET A 326 -3.53 -40.39 -10.60
C MET A 326 -3.92 -41.71 -9.92
N LEU A 327 -3.54 -41.90 -8.65
CA LEU A 327 -3.86 -43.11 -7.89
C LEU A 327 -5.37 -43.25 -7.58
N THR A 328 -6.12 -42.14 -7.50
CA THR A 328 -7.58 -42.20 -7.28
C THR A 328 -8.34 -42.83 -8.45
N PHE A 329 -7.81 -42.75 -9.67
CA PHE A 329 -8.46 -43.27 -10.86
C PHE A 329 -8.11 -44.74 -11.07
N ASN A 330 -8.59 -45.62 -10.18
CA ASN A 330 -8.33 -47.06 -10.20
C ASN A 330 -6.83 -47.42 -10.14
N ASN A 331 -6.05 -46.72 -9.31
CA ASN A 331 -4.62 -46.96 -9.15
C ASN A 331 -3.84 -46.92 -10.49
N MET A 332 -4.11 -45.88 -11.27
CA MET A 332 -3.59 -45.71 -12.62
C MET A 332 -2.07 -45.58 -12.63
N THR A 333 -1.44 -46.16 -13.65
CA THR A 333 -0.03 -45.92 -13.97
C THR A 333 0.13 -44.86 -15.07
N ARG A 334 1.31 -44.25 -15.16
CA ARG A 334 1.57 -43.18 -16.15
C ARG A 334 1.34 -43.61 -17.59
N ASN A 335 1.60 -44.88 -17.91
CA ASN A 335 1.45 -45.45 -19.25
C ASN A 335 -0.02 -45.56 -19.67
N GLU A 336 -0.94 -45.56 -18.70
CA GLU A 336 -2.37 -45.59 -18.98
C GLU A 336 -2.92 -44.19 -19.29
N SER A 337 -2.19 -43.11 -18.98
CA SER A 337 -2.54 -41.74 -19.33
C SER A 337 -1.82 -41.26 -20.61
N PHE A 338 -2.39 -40.25 -21.26
CA PHE A 338 -1.79 -39.53 -22.38
C PHE A 338 -2.32 -38.10 -22.44
N THR A 339 -1.60 -37.21 -23.11
CA THR A 339 -2.03 -35.82 -23.27
C THR A 339 -3.38 -35.74 -23.99
N GLY A 340 -4.38 -35.16 -23.32
CA GLY A 340 -5.76 -35.08 -23.77
C GLY A 340 -6.68 -36.15 -23.18
N LYS A 341 -6.17 -37.11 -22.39
CA LYS A 341 -7.01 -38.08 -21.71
C LYS A 341 -7.91 -37.39 -20.68
N THR A 342 -9.20 -37.68 -20.73
CA THR A 342 -10.23 -37.11 -19.87
C THR A 342 -10.71 -38.11 -18.82
N PHE A 343 -10.92 -37.65 -17.60
CA PHE A 343 -11.47 -38.40 -16.48
C PHE A 343 -12.75 -37.72 -16.01
N SER A 344 -13.88 -38.41 -16.12
CA SER A 344 -15.16 -37.87 -15.69
C SER A 344 -15.18 -37.74 -14.17
N LEU A 345 -15.49 -36.54 -13.69
CA LEU A 345 -15.66 -36.19 -12.28
C LEU A 345 -17.11 -35.83 -12.00
N GLN A 346 -17.65 -36.37 -10.92
CA GLN A 346 -18.91 -35.94 -10.33
C GLN A 346 -18.67 -34.94 -9.19
N ASN A 347 -19.71 -34.21 -8.80
CA ASN A 347 -19.64 -33.32 -7.63
C ASN A 347 -19.28 -34.08 -6.33
N SER A 348 -19.65 -35.36 -6.25
CA SER A 348 -19.25 -36.22 -5.12
C SER A 348 -17.77 -36.57 -5.12
N ASP A 349 -17.09 -36.50 -6.27
CA ASP A 349 -15.70 -36.94 -6.39
C ASP A 349 -14.71 -35.86 -5.95
N ILE A 350 -15.16 -34.60 -5.86
CA ILE A 350 -14.35 -33.44 -5.55
C ILE A 350 -14.77 -32.78 -4.22
N ASP A 351 -13.82 -32.11 -3.57
CA ASP A 351 -14.08 -31.28 -2.40
C ASP A 351 -13.92 -29.80 -2.76
N TYR A 352 -14.98 -29.01 -2.52
CA TYR A 352 -14.96 -27.53 -2.59
C TYR A 352 -14.54 -26.87 -3.93
N ILE A 353 -14.42 -27.63 -5.03
CA ILE A 353 -14.19 -27.04 -6.36
C ILE A 353 -15.51 -26.56 -6.96
N VAL A 354 -15.53 -25.30 -7.40
CA VAL A 354 -16.66 -24.71 -8.13
C VAL A 354 -16.18 -24.30 -9.52
N PRO A 355 -16.33 -25.16 -10.55
CA PRO A 355 -15.95 -24.81 -11.90
C PRO A 355 -16.72 -23.58 -12.39
N GLY A 356 -16.11 -22.80 -13.28
CA GLY A 356 -16.63 -21.50 -13.71
C GLY A 356 -16.22 -20.33 -12.83
N LYS A 357 -15.61 -20.59 -11.66
CA LYS A 357 -15.10 -19.54 -10.77
C LYS A 357 -13.62 -19.74 -10.50
N VAL A 358 -12.96 -18.63 -10.18
CA VAL A 358 -11.63 -18.68 -9.58
C VAL A 358 -11.81 -19.10 -8.12
N THR A 359 -11.15 -20.17 -7.72
CA THR A 359 -11.27 -20.75 -6.37
C THR A 359 -9.92 -21.27 -5.91
N ASN A 360 -9.59 -21.02 -4.65
CA ASN A 360 -8.51 -21.70 -3.96
C ASN A 360 -9.06 -22.87 -3.13
N PHE A 361 -8.26 -23.91 -2.98
CA PHE A 361 -8.62 -25.07 -2.16
C PHE A 361 -7.36 -25.83 -1.75
N ASN A 362 -7.52 -26.84 -0.90
CA ASN A 362 -6.40 -27.61 -0.39
C ASN A 362 -5.72 -28.40 -1.51
N LEU A 363 -4.40 -28.44 -1.46
CA LEU A 363 -3.57 -29.12 -2.45
C LEU A 363 -3.78 -30.65 -2.46
N VAL A 364 -4.27 -31.19 -1.33
CA VAL A 364 -4.75 -32.56 -1.08
C VAL A 364 -5.78 -32.44 0.08
N PRO A 365 -6.96 -33.09 0.10
CA PRO A 365 -7.56 -34.06 -0.81
C PRO A 365 -8.63 -33.42 -1.70
N TYR A 366 -8.25 -32.75 -2.79
CA TYR A 366 -9.24 -32.17 -3.70
C TYR A 366 -10.10 -33.22 -4.43
N LEU A 367 -9.67 -34.50 -4.39
CA LEU A 367 -10.45 -35.67 -4.79
C LEU A 367 -10.75 -36.54 -3.56
N ARG A 368 -12.03 -36.87 -3.35
CA ARG A 368 -12.50 -37.63 -2.16
C ARG A 368 -12.01 -39.08 -2.11
N ASN A 369 -11.83 -39.71 -3.28
CA ASN A 369 -11.46 -41.12 -3.40
C ASN A 369 -9.94 -41.35 -3.48
N ALA A 370 -9.12 -40.44 -2.95
CA ALA A 370 -7.68 -40.62 -2.83
C ALA A 370 -7.31 -41.59 -1.70
N THR A 371 -7.84 -42.81 -1.77
CA THR A 371 -7.66 -43.84 -0.74
C THR A 371 -6.20 -44.24 -0.54
N ALA A 372 -5.39 -44.22 -1.60
CA ALA A 372 -3.95 -44.49 -1.52
C ALA A 372 -3.15 -43.43 -0.72
N PHE A 373 -3.69 -42.22 -0.54
CA PHE A 373 -3.10 -41.17 0.29
C PHE A 373 -3.84 -40.98 1.62
N ASN A 374 -5.12 -41.35 1.71
CA ASN A 374 -5.83 -41.39 2.98
C ASN A 374 -5.15 -42.36 3.96
N GLU A 375 -4.69 -43.53 3.52
CA GLU A 375 -4.05 -44.51 4.41
C GLU A 375 -2.64 -44.11 4.89
N VAL A 376 -1.94 -43.23 4.16
CA VAL A 376 -0.60 -42.75 4.53
C VAL A 376 -0.66 -41.49 5.42
N VAL A 377 -1.77 -40.75 5.41
CA VAL A 377 -1.84 -39.38 5.95
C VAL A 377 -2.95 -39.16 6.98
N MET A 378 -4.03 -39.95 7.00
CA MET A 378 -5.23 -39.63 7.81
C MET A 378 -5.13 -39.83 9.33
N ASP A 379 -4.05 -40.38 9.89
CA ASP A 379 -3.99 -40.57 11.36
C ASP A 379 -3.11 -39.57 12.12
N SER A 380 -2.28 -38.74 11.47
CA SER A 380 -1.44 -37.77 12.23
C SER A 380 -0.69 -36.68 11.46
N VAL A 381 -0.80 -36.58 10.13
CA VAL A 381 0.06 -35.68 9.34
C VAL A 381 -0.77 -34.72 8.49
N ASP A 382 -0.62 -33.42 8.73
CA ASP A 382 -1.22 -32.37 7.90
C ASP A 382 -0.82 -32.61 6.43
N SER A 383 -1.80 -32.88 5.56
CA SER A 383 -1.58 -33.21 4.14
C SER A 383 -0.78 -32.16 3.35
N ASN A 384 -0.58 -30.96 3.90
CA ASN A 384 0.30 -29.93 3.35
C ASN A 384 1.78 -30.07 3.73
N LEU A 385 2.14 -31.01 4.62
CA LEU A 385 3.48 -31.18 5.20
C LEU A 385 4.60 -31.07 4.17
N PHE A 386 4.50 -31.84 3.07
CA PHE A 386 5.55 -31.91 2.06
C PHE A 386 5.72 -30.61 1.28
N CYS A 387 4.63 -29.88 1.06
CA CYS A 387 4.69 -28.59 0.39
C CYS A 387 5.17 -27.49 1.35
N ARG A 388 4.73 -27.51 2.61
CA ARG A 388 5.17 -26.53 3.62
C ARG A 388 6.62 -26.74 4.05
N GLY A 389 7.09 -27.99 4.06
CA GLY A 389 8.43 -28.38 4.49
C GLY A 389 8.59 -28.56 6.00
N PHE A 390 7.50 -28.46 6.77
CA PHE A 390 7.49 -28.66 8.22
C PHE A 390 6.12 -29.20 8.68
N GLY A 391 6.10 -29.85 9.84
CA GLY A 391 4.92 -30.34 10.55
C GLY A 391 4.90 -29.94 12.01
N GLY A 392 3.77 -30.19 12.68
CA GLY A 392 3.59 -29.80 14.08
C GLY A 392 4.60 -30.43 15.03
N ALA A 393 5.10 -31.63 14.73
CA ALA A 393 6.08 -32.35 15.55
C ALA A 393 7.55 -31.94 15.27
N ASP A 394 7.80 -31.06 14.30
CA ASP A 394 9.15 -30.53 14.07
C ASP A 394 9.50 -29.50 15.15
N LEU A 395 10.79 -29.36 15.45
CA LEU A 395 11.28 -28.40 16.44
C LEU A 395 11.02 -26.96 16.00
N ALA A 396 10.46 -26.12 16.87
CA ALA A 396 10.22 -24.71 16.57
C ALA A 396 11.57 -23.94 16.50
N SER A 397 11.89 -23.36 15.33
CA SER A 397 13.20 -22.75 15.04
C SER A 397 13.10 -21.69 13.95
N ILE A 398 14.06 -20.74 13.93
CA ILE A 398 14.22 -19.72 12.86
C ILE A 398 14.36 -20.30 11.45
N THR A 399 14.74 -21.58 11.36
CA THR A 399 14.90 -22.31 10.09
C THR A 399 13.58 -22.81 9.52
N ASN A 400 12.54 -22.91 10.33
CA ASN A 400 11.22 -23.28 9.86
C ASN A 400 10.49 -21.99 9.55
N ILE A 401 10.13 -21.82 8.28
CA ILE A 401 9.42 -20.64 7.81
C ILE A 401 7.98 -21.02 7.49
N SER A 402 7.05 -20.12 7.77
CA SER A 402 5.62 -20.30 7.56
C SER A 402 5.25 -20.27 6.07
N VAL A 403 5.52 -21.38 5.39
CA VAL A 403 5.05 -21.63 4.02
C VAL A 403 3.63 -22.19 4.09
N GLN A 404 2.73 -21.58 3.32
CA GLN A 404 1.37 -22.05 3.11
C GLN A 404 1.19 -22.47 1.66
N CYS A 405 0.51 -23.58 1.44
CA CYS A 405 0.29 -24.15 0.12
C CYS A 405 -1.19 -24.28 -0.20
N GLY A 406 -1.52 -24.17 -1.48
CA GLY A 406 -2.89 -24.37 -1.96
C GLY A 406 -2.93 -24.61 -3.47
N LEU A 407 -4.03 -25.22 -3.92
CA LEU A 407 -4.35 -25.33 -5.33
C LEU A 407 -5.28 -24.18 -5.73
N PHE A 408 -5.04 -23.65 -6.93
CA PHE A 408 -5.76 -22.52 -7.49
C PHE A 408 -6.33 -22.90 -8.85
N LEU A 409 -7.65 -22.76 -8.98
CA LEU A 409 -8.33 -22.88 -10.27
C LEU A 409 -8.22 -21.54 -10.99
N GLY A 410 -7.48 -21.53 -12.10
CA GLY A 410 -7.28 -20.35 -12.91
C GLY A 410 -8.55 -19.82 -13.58
N PRO A 411 -8.51 -18.63 -14.20
CA PRO A 411 -9.66 -18.05 -14.88
C PRO A 411 -10.22 -18.98 -15.98
N PRO A 412 -11.55 -19.07 -16.12
CA PRO A 412 -12.19 -19.91 -17.14
C PRO A 412 -11.91 -19.39 -18.54
N ARG A 413 -11.50 -20.31 -19.43
CA ARG A 413 -11.23 -20.04 -20.83
C ARG A 413 -12.23 -20.79 -21.70
N ARG A 414 -12.90 -20.07 -22.58
CA ARG A 414 -13.86 -20.64 -23.52
C ARG A 414 -13.16 -21.43 -24.63
N THR A 415 -13.69 -22.58 -25.02
CA THR A 415 -13.06 -23.51 -25.97
C THR A 415 -13.88 -23.81 -27.23
N ASP A 416 -15.14 -23.39 -27.30
CA ASP A 416 -16.05 -23.58 -28.45
C ASP A 416 -15.89 -22.53 -29.57
N GLY A 417 -14.98 -21.57 -29.41
CA GLY A 417 -14.74 -20.47 -30.37
C GLY A 417 -15.69 -19.28 -30.24
N GLY A 418 -16.62 -19.27 -29.29
CA GLY A 418 -17.46 -18.10 -28.99
C GLY A 418 -16.72 -16.98 -28.24
N ASP A 419 -17.40 -15.87 -27.95
CA ASP A 419 -16.81 -14.77 -27.20
C ASP A 419 -16.41 -15.24 -25.78
N PRO A 420 -15.12 -15.11 -25.38
CA PRO A 420 -14.64 -15.54 -24.07
C PRO A 420 -15.22 -14.75 -22.90
N ARG A 421 -15.87 -13.60 -23.15
CA ARG A 421 -16.50 -12.75 -22.11
C ARG A 421 -17.97 -13.10 -21.88
N VAL A 422 -18.58 -13.90 -22.74
CA VAL A 422 -20.03 -14.15 -22.72
C VAL A 422 -20.29 -15.60 -22.35
N PRO A 423 -20.79 -15.89 -21.12
CA PRO A 423 -21.33 -17.21 -20.81
C PRO A 423 -22.57 -17.48 -21.66
N ALA A 424 -22.63 -18.64 -22.30
CA ALA A 424 -23.75 -19.06 -23.13
C ALA A 424 -24.20 -20.48 -22.79
N GLU A 425 -25.46 -20.80 -23.06
CA GLU A 425 -25.96 -22.17 -22.93
C GLU A 425 -25.16 -23.13 -23.82
N ASN A 426 -24.81 -24.30 -23.30
CA ASN A 426 -24.00 -25.32 -23.98
C ASN A 426 -22.59 -24.85 -24.40
N SER A 427 -22.12 -23.72 -23.88
CA SER A 427 -20.73 -23.29 -24.12
C SER A 427 -19.73 -24.16 -23.36
N THR A 428 -18.59 -24.43 -23.98
CA THR A 428 -17.53 -25.28 -23.43
C THR A 428 -16.39 -24.43 -22.87
N TRP A 429 -15.87 -24.83 -21.71
CA TRP A 429 -14.88 -24.09 -20.95
C TRP A 429 -13.79 -25.01 -20.40
N THR A 430 -12.61 -24.43 -20.18
CA THR A 430 -11.47 -25.09 -19.55
C THR A 430 -10.84 -24.17 -18.51
N GLN A 431 -10.43 -24.72 -17.37
CA GLN A 431 -9.69 -24.03 -16.31
C GLN A 431 -8.43 -24.81 -15.97
N SER A 432 -7.29 -24.14 -15.94
CA SER A 432 -6.01 -24.73 -15.51
C SER A 432 -5.92 -24.80 -13.99
N LEU A 433 -5.34 -25.88 -13.49
CA LEU A 433 -5.01 -26.06 -12.08
C LEU A 433 -3.55 -25.66 -11.81
N HIS A 434 -3.33 -24.88 -10.76
CA HIS A 434 -1.99 -24.44 -10.33
C HIS A 434 -1.79 -24.72 -8.85
N GLY A 435 -0.64 -25.28 -8.45
CA GLY A 435 -0.25 -25.36 -7.05
C GLY A 435 0.66 -24.19 -6.71
N CYS A 436 0.33 -23.48 -5.62
CA CYS A 436 1.08 -22.31 -5.18
C CYS A 436 1.61 -22.53 -3.76
N ALA A 437 2.80 -22.01 -3.50
CA ALA A 437 3.38 -21.87 -2.18
C ALA A 437 3.59 -20.38 -1.90
N THR A 438 3.17 -19.95 -0.72
CA THR A 438 3.24 -18.56 -0.26
C THR A 438 3.91 -18.51 1.09
N ALA A 439 4.82 -17.56 1.30
CA ALA A 439 5.35 -17.22 2.61
C ALA A 439 5.22 -15.72 2.85
N SER A 440 5.09 -15.32 4.10
CA SER A 440 5.13 -13.91 4.49
C SER A 440 6.55 -13.53 4.85
N ARG A 441 7.03 -12.40 4.34
CA ARG A 441 8.30 -11.81 4.79
C ARG A 441 8.09 -10.45 5.41
N ALA A 442 8.82 -10.18 6.48
CA ALA A 442 8.91 -8.90 7.14
C ALA A 442 10.11 -8.09 6.62
N SER A 443 9.95 -6.78 6.58
CA SER A 443 11.01 -5.80 6.35
C SER A 443 10.73 -4.55 7.17
N ILE A 444 11.74 -3.72 7.40
CA ILE A 444 11.51 -2.37 7.91
C ILE A 444 11.51 -1.43 6.71
N GLN A 445 10.49 -0.59 6.61
CA GLN A 445 10.35 0.38 5.53
C GLN A 445 10.12 1.76 6.09
N ARG A 446 10.90 2.73 5.60
CA ARG A 446 10.69 4.14 5.89
C ARG A 446 9.54 4.66 5.03
N VAL A 447 8.39 4.86 5.66
CA VAL A 447 7.17 5.39 5.04
C VAL A 447 7.13 6.89 5.23
N GLN A 448 6.89 7.64 4.16
CA GLN A 448 6.70 9.08 4.17
C GLN A 448 5.21 9.39 4.06
N PHE A 449 4.70 10.16 5.03
CA PHE A 449 3.31 10.59 5.10
C PHE A 449 3.18 12.06 4.74
N PHE A 450 2.01 12.41 4.22
CA PHE A 450 1.59 13.76 3.92
C PHE A 450 0.18 14.00 4.43
N LEU A 451 -0.05 15.16 5.04
CA LEU A 451 -1.35 15.59 5.52
C LEU A 451 -1.55 17.07 5.19
N ASN A 452 -2.72 17.42 4.65
CA ASN A 452 -3.12 18.81 4.45
C ASN A 452 -3.61 19.45 5.77
N GLU A 453 -3.79 20.76 5.79
CA GLU A 453 -4.00 21.62 6.98
C GLU A 453 -4.96 21.07 8.07
N THR A 454 -5.91 20.22 7.72
CA THR A 454 -6.82 19.56 8.65
C THR A 454 -6.23 18.29 9.24
N ARG A 455 -6.10 18.25 10.58
CA ARG A 455 -5.74 17.05 11.34
C ARG A 455 -6.90 16.04 11.37
N ASP A 456 -7.09 15.36 10.25
CA ASP A 456 -8.08 14.29 10.08
C ASP A 456 -7.41 13.02 9.54
N PHE A 457 -7.84 11.87 10.02
CA PHE A 457 -7.30 10.56 9.68
C PHE A 457 -7.49 10.27 8.18
N SER A 458 -8.65 10.66 7.64
CA SER A 458 -8.98 10.49 6.22
C SER A 458 -8.09 11.30 5.27
N GLY A 459 -7.41 12.34 5.79
CA GLY A 459 -6.53 13.21 5.02
C GLY A 459 -5.11 12.68 4.86
N ILE A 460 -4.73 11.63 5.60
CA ILE A 460 -3.36 11.09 5.60
C ILE A 460 -3.11 10.36 4.28
N ARG A 461 -2.00 10.71 3.62
CA ARG A 461 -1.55 10.07 2.39
C ARG A 461 -0.16 9.53 2.55
N VAL A 462 0.08 8.33 2.01
CA VAL A 462 1.43 7.77 1.89
C VAL A 462 2.04 8.27 0.58
N VAL A 463 3.19 8.94 0.67
CA VAL A 463 3.90 9.54 -0.47
C VAL A 463 4.90 8.57 -1.06
N SER A 464 5.69 7.94 -0.19
CA SER A 464 6.73 7.00 -0.60
C SER A 464 7.02 6.00 0.51
N ARG A 465 7.60 4.86 0.12
CA ARG A 465 8.14 3.86 1.01
C ARG A 465 9.52 3.46 0.48
N ASN A 466 10.48 3.33 1.38
CA ASN A 466 11.82 2.90 1.03
C ASN A 466 12.29 1.84 2.02
N LEU A 467 12.85 0.75 1.51
CA LEU A 467 13.44 -0.29 2.34
C LEU A 467 14.55 0.31 3.21
N THR A 468 14.54 -0.04 4.49
CA THR A 468 15.62 0.26 5.43
C THR A 468 16.20 -1.04 5.96
N GLY A 469 17.53 -1.08 6.11
CA GLY A 469 18.23 -2.30 6.53
C GLY A 469 19.66 -2.34 6.02
N PRO A 470 20.38 -3.44 6.31
CA PRO A 470 19.89 -4.66 6.96
C PRO A 470 19.63 -4.50 8.47
N PHE A 471 18.78 -5.36 9.04
CA PHE A 471 18.49 -5.40 10.47
C PHE A 471 18.84 -6.78 11.07
N LEU A 472 19.10 -6.81 12.37
CA LEU A 472 19.29 -8.05 13.13
C LEU A 472 17.92 -8.57 13.56
N TRP A 473 17.44 -9.59 12.86
CA TRP A 473 16.22 -10.30 13.20
C TRP A 473 16.54 -11.39 14.20
N ALA A 474 15.67 -11.55 15.19
CA ALA A 474 15.76 -12.62 16.16
C ALA A 474 14.44 -13.39 16.23
N VAL A 475 14.58 -14.68 16.49
CA VAL A 475 13.51 -15.57 16.90
C VAL A 475 13.92 -16.18 18.23
N GLU A 476 12.97 -16.34 19.13
CA GLU A 476 13.21 -17.04 20.38
C GLU A 476 13.67 -18.49 20.12
N LYS A 477 14.66 -18.94 20.89
CA LYS A 477 15.17 -20.30 20.82
C LYS A 477 14.45 -21.18 21.84
N THR A 478 14.06 -22.38 21.43
CA THR A 478 13.32 -23.32 22.27
C THR A 478 13.57 -24.77 21.83
N ASP A 479 13.31 -25.70 22.75
CA ASP A 479 13.29 -27.14 22.50
C ASP A 479 11.85 -27.68 22.30
N LEU A 480 10.86 -26.78 22.18
CA LEU A 480 9.46 -27.12 21.94
C LEU A 480 9.17 -27.38 20.45
N ASN A 481 8.17 -28.21 20.18
CA ASN A 481 7.70 -28.46 18.82
C ASN A 481 6.87 -27.27 18.30
N ILE A 482 6.76 -27.14 16.97
CA ILE A 482 5.96 -26.10 16.31
C ILE A 482 4.51 -26.11 16.79
N SER A 483 3.92 -27.28 17.05
CA SER A 483 2.54 -27.36 17.56
C SER A 483 2.39 -26.75 18.95
N ASP A 484 3.46 -26.72 19.74
CA ASP A 484 3.41 -26.41 21.17
C ASP A 484 3.79 -24.96 21.48
N VAL A 485 4.19 -24.13 20.51
CA VAL A 485 4.62 -22.76 20.79
C VAL A 485 4.45 -21.82 19.60
N ASP A 486 3.90 -20.64 19.89
CA ASP A 486 4.00 -19.48 19.00
C ASP A 486 5.31 -18.72 19.33
N LEU A 487 6.30 -18.81 18.42
CA LEU A 487 7.61 -18.17 18.60
C LEU A 487 7.50 -16.66 18.53
N LEU A 488 8.16 -15.98 19.46
CA LEU A 488 8.36 -14.54 19.37
C LEU A 488 9.48 -14.24 18.38
N TRP A 489 9.25 -13.27 17.51
CA TRP A 489 10.20 -12.83 16.51
C TRP A 489 10.13 -11.31 16.32
N GLY A 490 11.22 -10.72 15.85
CA GLY A 490 11.30 -9.28 15.57
C GLY A 490 12.73 -8.77 15.50
N VAL A 491 12.90 -7.45 15.36
CA VAL A 491 14.22 -6.83 15.31
C VAL A 491 14.75 -6.59 16.72
N VAL A 492 16.02 -6.93 16.95
CA VAL A 492 16.72 -6.72 18.21
C VAL A 492 17.98 -5.88 18.02
N ASP A 493 18.46 -5.26 19.10
CA ASP A 493 19.74 -4.53 19.09
C ASP A 493 20.92 -5.47 18.80
N GLN A 494 21.95 -4.96 18.11
CA GLN A 494 23.12 -5.74 17.70
C GLN A 494 23.82 -6.47 18.87
N LYS A 495 23.72 -5.94 20.09
CA LYS A 495 24.30 -6.58 21.28
C LYS A 495 23.73 -7.98 21.59
N TYR A 496 22.58 -8.35 21.03
CA TYR A 496 21.94 -9.66 21.21
C TYR A 496 22.27 -10.67 20.10
N GLU A 497 23.18 -10.35 19.17
CA GLU A 497 23.57 -11.23 18.08
C GLU A 497 24.04 -12.62 18.56
N GLU A 498 24.81 -12.66 19.65
CA GLU A 498 25.36 -13.88 20.26
C GLU A 498 24.57 -14.35 21.50
N ASP A 499 23.35 -13.85 21.72
CA ASP A 499 22.54 -14.26 22.88
C ASP A 499 22.14 -15.75 22.74
N PRO A 500 22.45 -16.61 23.73
CA PRO A 500 22.19 -18.05 23.63
C PRO A 500 20.70 -18.42 23.63
N THR A 501 19.82 -17.50 24.04
CA THR A 501 18.36 -17.68 24.10
C THR A 501 17.64 -17.26 22.82
N LEU A 502 18.38 -16.68 21.86
CA LEU A 502 17.84 -16.23 20.58
C LEU A 502 18.55 -16.93 19.42
N ALA A 503 17.82 -17.14 18.33
CA ALA A 503 18.38 -17.45 17.03
C ALA A 503 18.31 -16.19 16.18
N THR A 504 19.44 -15.74 15.65
CA THR A 504 19.55 -14.44 14.99
C THR A 504 19.98 -14.55 13.52
N THR A 505 19.57 -13.58 12.70
CA THR A 505 20.00 -13.46 11.31
C THR A 505 20.01 -12.00 10.87
N GLN A 506 21.04 -11.59 10.14
CA GLN A 506 21.14 -10.23 9.60
C GLN A 506 20.77 -10.23 8.11
N ASN A 507 19.62 -9.64 7.77
CA ASN A 507 19.11 -9.57 6.41
C ASN A 507 18.19 -8.34 6.24
N ASP A 508 17.96 -7.94 4.98
CA ASP A 508 16.97 -6.91 4.64
C ASP A 508 15.53 -7.40 4.82
N TYR A 509 15.32 -8.70 4.63
CA TYR A 509 14.04 -9.38 4.76
C TYR A 509 14.15 -10.55 5.73
N PHE A 510 13.07 -10.81 6.43
CA PHE A 510 12.94 -11.93 7.35
C PHE A 510 11.68 -12.73 7.05
N TYR A 511 11.82 -14.02 6.73
CA TYR A 511 10.67 -14.88 6.52
C TYR A 511 10.13 -15.32 7.87
N LEU A 512 8.82 -15.11 8.05
CA LEU A 512 8.18 -15.37 9.33
C LEU A 512 8.20 -16.87 9.66
N PRO A 513 8.48 -17.25 10.92
CA PRO A 513 8.44 -18.64 11.35
C PRO A 513 7.03 -19.23 11.37
#